data_AF-A0A969HVJ5-F1
#
_entry.id   AF-A0A969HVJ5-F1
#
_cell.length_a   1.000
_cell.length_b   1.000
_cell.length_c   1.000
_cell.angle_alpha   90.00
_cell.angle_beta   90.00
_cell.angle_gamma   90.00
#
_symmetry.space_group_name_H-M   'P 1'
#
loop_
_entity.id
_entity.type
_entity.pdbx_description
1 polymer ?
#
loop_
_entity_poly.entity_id
_entity_poly.type
_entity_poly.pdbx_seq_one_letter_code
_entity_poly.pdbx_strand_id
1 'polypeptide(L)'
;MKQINVTPSTVQPTPRPVALPSRHRLILPSPLVWRPVLLVAVVALLLLAAQSALLSARQPVQQLDIASRDMQYVLSGFHQAEQDTRGAYRWTAGESTIRFDEIGQGQLQVLTLQLGPAPPVPAAPDFTLVYGRHSLSIPIALEPRRYQLMVPPDASTGGSLTIALQSATVTVGDDPRPVALRVEGASLLFTGSPVVLVTPGLALLQVLVLAMGATMALRLRLPTLAQVAVLVLLALALLAGAAFERLLFGSHLLRLTLALALLTVLTLVLCPRRTASSVAGSAAPAARAMGDCTAGNRGAAGRVTLSAVWRVRPGAEPGATGADYQRRPDCNKPLD
;
A
#
# COMPACT_ATOMS: atom_id res chain seq x y z
N MET A 1 95.38 -1.87 -46.61
CA MET A 1 94.34 -2.47 -45.74
C MET A 1 93.01 -1.80 -46.08
N LYS A 2 91.99 -2.57 -46.46
CA LYS A 2 90.76 -2.12 -47.12
C LYS A 2 89.62 -2.09 -46.09
N GLN A 3 89.11 -0.90 -45.75
CA GLN A 3 87.99 -0.73 -44.82
C GLN A 3 86.68 -1.15 -45.50
N ILE A 4 85.94 -2.05 -44.85
CA ILE A 4 84.62 -2.52 -45.29
C ILE A 4 83.58 -1.69 -44.52
N ASN A 5 82.89 -0.79 -45.23
CA ASN A 5 81.74 -0.08 -44.68
C ASN A 5 80.53 -1.02 -44.66
N VAL A 6 80.04 -1.31 -43.45
CA VAL A 6 78.80 -2.07 -43.22
C VAL A 6 77.66 -1.07 -43.05
N THR A 7 76.74 -1.04 -44.00
CA THR A 7 75.49 -0.26 -43.92
C THR A 7 74.53 -0.93 -42.93
N PRO A 8 73.94 -0.19 -41.97
CA PRO A 8 72.98 -0.75 -41.03
C PRO A 8 71.64 -1.08 -41.70
N SER A 9 71.17 -2.31 -41.48
CA SER A 9 69.89 -2.82 -41.97
C SER A 9 68.71 -2.09 -41.32
N THR A 10 67.84 -1.52 -42.16
CA THR A 10 66.57 -0.90 -41.78
C THR A 10 65.62 -1.96 -41.18
N VAL A 11 65.37 -1.89 -39.88
CA VAL A 11 64.42 -2.76 -39.17
C VAL A 11 62.99 -2.36 -39.56
N GLN A 12 62.25 -3.25 -40.23
CA GLN A 12 60.83 -3.07 -40.52
C GLN A 12 60.01 -3.11 -39.22
N PRO A 13 59.17 -2.10 -38.93
CA PRO A 13 58.31 -2.11 -37.76
C PRO A 13 57.23 -3.19 -37.86
N THR A 14 57.12 -4.01 -36.83
CA THR A 14 56.11 -5.07 -36.70
C THR A 14 54.70 -4.48 -36.72
N PRO A 15 53.75 -5.05 -37.50
CA PRO A 15 52.38 -4.54 -37.57
C PRO A 15 51.72 -4.61 -36.18
N ARG A 16 51.22 -3.47 -35.70
CA ARG A 16 50.49 -3.39 -34.42
C ARG A 16 49.21 -4.24 -34.52
N PRO A 17 48.94 -5.11 -33.54
CA PRO A 17 47.70 -5.89 -33.53
C PRO A 17 46.51 -4.94 -33.49
N VAL A 18 45.60 -5.09 -34.45
CA VAL A 18 44.33 -4.37 -34.50
C VAL A 18 43.57 -4.70 -33.22
N ALA A 19 43.35 -3.69 -32.37
CA ALA A 19 42.56 -3.83 -31.15
C ALA A 19 41.13 -4.21 -31.56
N LEU A 20 40.79 -5.48 -31.38
CA LEU A 20 39.42 -5.94 -31.58
C LEU A 20 38.50 -5.13 -30.67
N PRO A 21 37.38 -4.59 -31.19
CA PRO A 21 36.43 -3.85 -30.37
C PRO A 21 36.05 -4.75 -29.20
N SER A 22 36.34 -4.23 -28.00
CA SER A 22 36.05 -4.87 -26.73
C SER A 22 34.62 -5.37 -26.75
N ARG A 23 34.46 -6.70 -26.89
CA ARG A 23 33.15 -7.35 -26.85
C ARG A 23 32.49 -6.87 -25.56
N HIS A 24 31.43 -6.07 -25.68
CA HIS A 24 30.56 -5.72 -24.58
C HIS A 24 29.99 -7.03 -24.04
N ARG A 25 30.71 -7.63 -23.08
CA ARG A 25 30.18 -8.74 -22.30
C ARG A 25 28.98 -8.14 -21.60
N LEU A 26 27.78 -8.57 -21.96
CA LEU A 26 26.59 -8.33 -21.18
C LEU A 26 26.88 -8.91 -19.80
N ILE A 27 27.24 -8.03 -18.86
CA ILE A 27 27.47 -8.40 -17.47
C ILE A 27 26.08 -8.68 -16.92
N LEU A 28 25.68 -9.95 -17.00
CA LEU A 28 24.48 -10.42 -16.32
C LEU A 28 24.64 -10.11 -14.83
N PRO A 29 23.68 -9.41 -14.21
CA PRO A 29 23.76 -9.11 -12.78
C PRO A 29 23.82 -10.42 -12.01
N SER A 30 24.73 -10.47 -11.02
CA SER A 30 24.97 -11.68 -10.23
C SER A 30 23.67 -12.31 -9.71
N PRO A 31 23.56 -13.65 -9.63
CA PRO A 31 22.34 -14.37 -9.22
C PRO A 31 21.81 -13.95 -7.84
N LEU A 32 22.62 -13.24 -7.05
CA LEU A 32 22.26 -12.68 -5.75
C LEU A 32 21.21 -11.55 -5.85
N VAL A 33 21.15 -10.81 -6.95
CA VAL A 33 20.24 -9.66 -7.11
C VAL A 33 18.83 -10.09 -7.52
N TRP A 34 18.70 -11.23 -8.23
CA TRP A 34 17.41 -11.72 -8.74
C TRP A 34 16.51 -12.31 -7.66
N ARG A 35 17.10 -12.92 -6.63
CA ARG A 35 16.36 -13.56 -5.54
C ARG A 35 15.35 -12.63 -4.85
N PRO A 36 15.73 -11.43 -4.35
CA PRO A 36 14.78 -10.53 -3.71
C PRO A 36 13.74 -9.97 -4.68
N VAL A 37 14.09 -9.74 -5.94
CA VAL A 37 13.15 -9.28 -6.96
C VAL A 37 12.08 -10.34 -7.22
N LEU A 38 12.48 -11.61 -7.39
CA LEU A 38 11.56 -12.72 -7.56
C LEU A 38 10.67 -12.91 -6.32
N LEU A 39 11.26 -12.80 -5.12
CA LEU A 39 10.49 -12.90 -3.87
C LEU A 39 9.43 -11.79 -3.77
N VAL A 40 9.79 -10.53 -4.04
CA VAL A 40 8.83 -9.41 -4.08
C VAL A 40 7.75 -9.64 -5.12
N ALA A 41 8.12 -10.09 -6.33
CA ALA A 41 7.16 -10.35 -7.40
C ALA A 41 6.15 -11.46 -7.02
N VAL A 42 6.62 -12.57 -6.42
CA VAL A 42 5.75 -13.65 -5.95
C VAL A 42 4.83 -13.18 -4.82
N VAL A 43 5.37 -12.50 -3.80
CA VAL A 43 4.56 -11.99 -2.68
C VAL A 43 3.54 -10.96 -3.17
N ALA A 44 3.92 -10.06 -4.08
CA ALA A 44 3.02 -9.09 -4.66
C ALA A 44 1.90 -9.76 -5.47
N LEU A 45 2.22 -10.76 -6.29
CA LEU A 45 1.22 -11.51 -7.04
C LEU A 45 0.21 -12.21 -6.12
N LEU A 46 0.69 -12.84 -5.05
CA LEU A 46 -0.17 -13.49 -4.04
C LEU A 46 -1.03 -12.48 -3.30
N LEU A 47 -0.48 -11.32 -2.92
CA LEU A 47 -1.23 -10.24 -2.28
C LEU A 47 -2.34 -9.71 -3.19
N LEU A 48 -2.04 -9.42 -4.45
CA LEU A 48 -3.00 -8.91 -5.43
C LEU A 48 -4.10 -9.94 -5.73
N ALA A 49 -3.75 -11.23 -5.83
CA ALA A 49 -4.71 -12.31 -6.00
C ALA A 49 -5.63 -12.44 -4.77
N ALA A 50 -5.06 -12.42 -3.56
CA ALA A 50 -5.82 -12.48 -2.31
C ALA A 50 -6.75 -11.28 -2.13
N GLN A 51 -6.28 -10.08 -2.45
CA GLN A 51 -7.10 -8.88 -2.38
C GLN A 51 -8.21 -8.88 -3.43
N SER A 52 -7.91 -9.29 -4.66
CA SER A 52 -8.93 -9.43 -5.72
C SER A 52 -9.99 -10.47 -5.33
N ALA A 53 -9.58 -11.60 -4.75
CA ALA A 53 -10.51 -12.60 -4.23
C ALA A 53 -11.36 -12.06 -3.07
N LEU A 54 -10.76 -11.31 -2.14
CA LEU A 54 -11.47 -10.68 -1.03
C LEU A 54 -12.48 -9.61 -1.50
N LEU A 55 -12.10 -8.81 -2.49
CA LEU A 55 -12.96 -7.80 -3.11
C LEU A 55 -14.12 -8.45 -3.88
N SER A 56 -13.85 -9.57 -4.54
CA SER A 56 -14.85 -10.32 -5.31
C SER A 56 -15.83 -11.11 -4.43
N ALA A 57 -15.35 -11.63 -3.28
CA ALA A 57 -16.16 -12.45 -2.37
C ALA A 57 -17.17 -11.63 -1.56
N ARG A 58 -16.85 -10.36 -1.24
CA ARG A 58 -17.81 -9.47 -0.58
C ARG A 58 -18.58 -8.74 -1.68
N GLN A 59 -19.92 -8.80 -1.67
CA GLN A 59 -20.73 -7.92 -2.53
C GLN A 59 -20.18 -6.50 -2.41
N PRO A 60 -19.75 -5.88 -3.52
CA PRO A 60 -19.01 -4.65 -3.43
C PRO A 60 -20.04 -3.52 -3.23
N VAL A 61 -20.50 -3.36 -2.00
CA VAL A 61 -21.23 -2.17 -1.58
C VAL A 61 -20.23 -1.30 -0.85
N GLN A 62 -19.93 -0.14 -1.43
CA GLN A 62 -19.18 0.91 -0.77
C GLN A 62 -20.19 1.84 -0.12
N GLN A 63 -20.34 1.74 1.21
CA GLN A 63 -21.20 2.62 1.97
C GLN A 63 -20.38 3.76 2.54
N LEU A 64 -20.87 4.99 2.35
CA LEU A 64 -20.29 6.19 2.93
C LEU A 64 -21.06 6.53 4.20
N ASP A 65 -20.39 6.39 5.34
CA ASP A 65 -20.92 6.89 6.62
C ASP A 65 -20.65 8.39 6.71
N ILE A 66 -21.62 9.21 6.29
CA ILE A 66 -21.54 10.67 6.23
C ILE A 66 -21.19 11.29 7.60
N ALA A 67 -21.47 10.59 8.70
CA ALA A 67 -21.15 11.03 10.05
C ALA A 67 -19.66 10.93 10.37
N SER A 68 -18.95 9.96 9.78
CA SER A 68 -17.58 9.67 10.14
C SER A 68 -16.67 10.87 9.87
N ARG A 69 -15.76 11.14 10.82
CA ARG A 69 -14.77 12.21 10.69
C ARG A 69 -13.84 11.95 9.52
N ASP A 70 -13.56 10.69 9.23
CA ASP A 70 -12.64 10.33 8.16
C ASP A 70 -13.21 10.60 6.77
N MET A 71 -14.53 10.83 6.65
CA MET A 71 -15.14 11.19 5.38
C MET A 71 -14.73 12.57 4.86
N GLN A 72 -14.05 13.40 5.65
CA GLN A 72 -13.50 14.67 5.18
C GLN A 72 -12.52 14.55 3.99
N TYR A 73 -11.97 13.35 3.73
CA TYR A 73 -11.07 13.12 2.59
C TYR A 73 -11.80 12.75 1.28
N VAL A 74 -13.08 12.42 1.38
CA VAL A 74 -13.94 11.99 0.26
C VAL A 74 -15.13 12.93 0.05
N LEU A 75 -15.40 13.82 1.00
CA LEU A 75 -16.43 14.85 0.95
C LEU A 75 -15.77 16.23 0.80
N SER A 76 -16.24 17.03 -0.16
CA SER A 76 -15.90 18.45 -0.28
C SER A 76 -17.16 19.29 -0.38
N GLY A 77 -17.14 20.52 0.14
CA GLY A 77 -18.30 21.42 0.12
C GLY A 77 -19.45 21.01 1.05
N PHE A 78 -19.17 20.22 2.10
CA PHE A 78 -20.13 19.84 3.13
C PHE A 78 -19.84 20.58 4.43
N HIS A 79 -20.90 20.91 5.18
CA HIS A 79 -20.79 21.41 6.55
C HIS A 79 -20.41 20.27 7.53
N GLN A 80 -20.20 20.64 8.79
CA GLN A 80 -19.92 19.67 9.86
C GLN A 80 -21.05 18.65 9.99
N ALA A 81 -20.71 17.45 10.46
CA ALA A 81 -21.71 16.41 10.73
C ALA A 81 -22.61 16.85 11.87
N GLU A 82 -23.92 16.71 11.66
CA GLU A 82 -24.96 16.98 12.63
C GLU A 82 -25.74 15.68 12.89
N GLN A 83 -26.49 15.65 13.98
CA GLN A 83 -27.28 14.47 14.36
C GLN A 83 -28.66 14.92 14.86
N ASP A 84 -29.69 14.18 14.46
CA ASP A 84 -31.04 14.36 14.98
C ASP A 84 -31.71 12.99 15.25
N THR A 85 -33.03 12.99 15.39
CA THR A 85 -33.82 11.78 15.65
C THR A 85 -33.79 10.75 14.52
N ARG A 86 -33.39 11.11 13.30
CA ARG A 86 -33.28 10.21 12.14
C ARG A 86 -31.90 9.59 12.01
N GLY A 87 -30.89 10.24 12.57
CA GLY A 87 -29.49 9.81 12.49
C GLY A 87 -28.55 10.97 12.20
N ALA A 88 -27.37 10.63 11.73
CA ALA A 88 -26.36 11.60 11.36
C ALA A 88 -26.53 12.09 9.92
N TYR A 89 -26.21 13.35 9.67
CA TYR A 89 -26.34 13.98 8.37
C TYR A 89 -25.33 15.11 8.19
N ARG A 90 -25.19 15.59 6.95
CA ARG A 90 -24.45 16.81 6.62
C ARG A 90 -25.25 17.67 5.65
N TRP A 91 -25.20 18.98 5.85
CA TRP A 91 -25.69 19.96 4.90
C TRP A 91 -24.66 20.21 3.79
N THR A 92 -25.10 20.33 2.53
CA THR A 92 -24.28 20.82 1.42
C THR A 92 -24.17 22.34 1.43
N ALA A 93 -23.05 22.89 0.94
CA ALA A 93 -22.77 24.32 0.83
C ALA A 93 -23.05 24.89 -0.58
N GLY A 94 -23.92 24.23 -1.35
CA GLY A 94 -24.31 24.61 -2.71
C GLY A 94 -23.68 23.73 -3.77
N GLU A 95 -22.35 23.80 -3.92
CA GLU A 95 -21.56 22.84 -4.70
C GLU A 95 -20.79 21.91 -3.76
N SER A 96 -21.14 20.63 -3.80
CA SER A 96 -20.54 19.62 -2.94
C SER A 96 -20.15 18.39 -3.75
N THR A 97 -19.06 17.73 -3.38
CA THR A 97 -18.61 16.53 -4.09
C THR A 97 -18.43 15.35 -3.14
N ILE A 98 -18.88 14.18 -3.59
CA ILE A 98 -18.71 12.89 -2.95
C ILE A 98 -17.82 12.04 -3.86
N ARG A 99 -16.67 11.59 -3.35
CA ARG A 99 -15.70 10.79 -4.10
C ARG A 99 -15.70 9.34 -3.62
N PHE A 100 -15.94 8.42 -4.55
CA PHE A 100 -15.79 6.98 -4.36
C PHE A 100 -14.48 6.55 -5.02
N ASP A 101 -13.48 6.25 -4.20
CA ASP A 101 -12.18 5.74 -4.68
C ASP A 101 -12.16 4.21 -4.75
N GLU A 102 -11.19 3.70 -5.51
CA GLU A 102 -10.92 2.27 -5.68
C GLU A 102 -12.09 1.48 -6.27
N ILE A 103 -12.90 2.15 -7.10
CA ILE A 103 -13.95 1.50 -7.84
C ILE A 103 -13.34 0.64 -8.95
N GLY A 104 -13.68 -0.65 -8.97
CA GLY A 104 -13.21 -1.57 -10.02
C GLY A 104 -13.57 -1.03 -11.41
N GLN A 105 -12.72 -1.28 -12.41
CA GLN A 105 -12.96 -0.80 -13.77
C GLN A 105 -14.04 -1.65 -14.47
N GLY A 106 -14.85 -0.98 -15.32
CA GLY A 106 -15.73 -1.65 -16.28
C GLY A 106 -17.03 -2.24 -15.72
N GLN A 107 -17.40 -1.95 -14.47
CA GLN A 107 -18.63 -2.49 -13.86
C GLN A 107 -19.77 -1.48 -13.92
N LEU A 108 -20.99 -1.98 -14.16
CA LEU A 108 -22.20 -1.17 -14.02
C LEU A 108 -22.40 -0.87 -12.54
N GLN A 109 -22.61 0.41 -12.22
CA GLN A 109 -22.69 0.88 -10.85
C GLN A 109 -24.11 1.34 -10.54
N VAL A 110 -24.56 1.12 -9.32
CA VAL A 110 -25.82 1.66 -8.79
C VAL A 110 -25.48 2.57 -7.63
N LEU A 111 -25.59 3.88 -7.86
CA LEU A 111 -25.47 4.90 -6.84
C LEU A 111 -26.80 5.01 -6.09
N THR A 112 -26.76 4.86 -4.78
CA THR A 112 -27.85 5.21 -3.89
C THR A 112 -27.49 6.47 -3.13
N LEU A 113 -28.34 7.49 -3.21
CA LEU A 113 -28.26 8.70 -2.40
C LEU A 113 -29.45 8.74 -1.44
N GLN A 114 -29.18 8.97 -0.16
CA GLN A 114 -30.19 9.13 0.88
C GLN A 114 -30.19 10.59 1.30
N LEU A 115 -31.26 11.30 0.92
CA LEU A 115 -31.46 12.71 1.26
C LEU A 115 -32.52 12.82 2.36
N GLY A 116 -32.21 13.63 3.36
CA GLY A 116 -33.14 14.03 4.41
C GLY A 116 -34.18 15.02 3.90
N PRO A 117 -35.05 15.54 4.78
CA PRO A 117 -35.98 16.59 4.41
C PRO A 117 -35.25 17.86 3.94
N ALA A 118 -35.84 18.56 2.98
CA ALA A 118 -35.35 19.85 2.52
C ALA A 118 -35.38 20.91 3.64
N PRO A 119 -34.59 21.99 3.55
CA PRO A 119 -34.75 23.12 4.46
C PRO A 119 -36.18 23.70 4.32
N PRO A 120 -36.75 24.32 5.39
CA PRO A 120 -38.16 24.73 5.41
C PRO A 120 -38.60 25.61 4.25
N VAL A 121 -37.68 26.41 3.70
CA VAL A 121 -37.88 27.21 2.50
C VAL A 121 -36.71 26.90 1.55
N PRO A 122 -36.86 26.01 0.56
CA PRO A 122 -35.80 25.72 -0.38
C PRO A 122 -35.57 26.90 -1.33
N ALA A 123 -34.31 27.21 -1.65
CA ALA A 123 -33.96 28.32 -2.57
C ALA A 123 -34.37 28.04 -4.02
N ALA A 124 -34.37 26.77 -4.41
CA ALA A 124 -34.69 26.31 -5.74
C ALA A 124 -35.51 25.02 -5.65
N PRO A 125 -36.35 24.73 -6.66
CA PRO A 125 -37.14 23.50 -6.67
C PRO A 125 -36.30 22.26 -6.97
N ASP A 126 -35.13 22.41 -7.59
CA ASP A 126 -34.33 21.30 -8.13
C ASP A 126 -32.86 21.40 -7.69
N PHE A 127 -32.17 20.25 -7.73
CA PHE A 127 -30.70 20.18 -7.67
C PHE A 127 -30.16 19.39 -8.87
N THR A 128 -28.93 19.68 -9.25
CA THR A 128 -28.22 18.98 -10.32
C THR A 128 -27.22 17.99 -9.73
N LEU A 129 -27.32 16.74 -10.15
CA LEU A 129 -26.37 15.68 -9.87
C LEU A 129 -25.43 15.52 -11.06
N VAL A 130 -24.13 15.75 -10.88
CA VAL A 130 -23.10 15.61 -11.94
C VAL A 130 -22.21 14.42 -11.64
N TYR A 131 -21.95 13.58 -12.64
CA TYR A 131 -21.08 12.41 -12.51
C TYR A 131 -20.36 12.12 -13.83
N GLY A 132 -19.03 12.29 -13.84
CA GLY A 132 -18.24 12.29 -15.06
C GLY A 132 -18.68 13.40 -16.01
N ARG A 133 -19.12 13.03 -17.23
CA ARG A 133 -19.66 13.96 -18.24
C ARG A 133 -21.19 14.08 -18.22
N HIS A 134 -21.84 13.37 -17.32
CA HIS A 134 -23.29 13.27 -17.24
C HIS A 134 -23.83 14.19 -16.15
N SER A 135 -25.04 14.71 -16.35
CA SER A 135 -25.75 15.55 -15.38
C SER A 135 -27.24 15.22 -15.37
N LEU A 136 -27.86 15.21 -14.20
CA LEU A 136 -29.29 14.98 -14.02
C LEU A 136 -29.88 16.05 -13.08
N SER A 137 -30.92 16.75 -13.53
CA SER A 137 -31.72 17.62 -12.66
C SER A 137 -32.78 16.80 -11.94
N ILE A 138 -32.88 16.96 -10.62
CA ILE A 138 -33.77 16.19 -9.75
C ILE A 138 -34.54 17.17 -8.87
N PRO A 139 -35.88 17.05 -8.78
CA PRO A 139 -36.66 17.90 -7.88
C PRO A 139 -36.32 17.58 -6.41
N ILE A 140 -36.14 18.65 -5.63
CA ILE A 140 -35.97 18.61 -4.19
C ILE A 140 -37.34 18.32 -3.57
N ALA A 141 -37.46 17.18 -2.90
CA ALA A 141 -38.65 16.84 -2.14
C ALA A 141 -38.56 17.43 -0.72
N LEU A 142 -39.69 17.92 -0.20
CA LEU A 142 -39.79 18.35 1.21
C LEU A 142 -39.64 17.17 2.17
N GLU A 143 -40.08 16.00 1.73
CA GLU A 143 -39.92 14.75 2.45
C GLU A 143 -38.57 14.08 2.15
N PRO A 144 -38.06 13.25 3.06
CA PRO A 144 -36.86 12.46 2.80
C PRO A 144 -37.05 11.49 1.64
N ARG A 145 -36.01 11.34 0.82
CA ARG A 145 -36.03 10.50 -0.37
C ARG A 145 -34.74 9.69 -0.52
N ARG A 146 -34.91 8.49 -1.06
CA ARG A 146 -33.80 7.62 -1.48
C ARG A 146 -33.80 7.56 -3.01
N TYR A 147 -32.76 8.11 -3.61
CA TYR A 147 -32.56 8.09 -5.06
C TYR A 147 -31.64 6.92 -5.42
N GLN A 148 -31.99 6.18 -6.46
CA GLN A 148 -31.16 5.11 -7.02
C GLN A 148 -30.90 5.42 -8.49
N LEU A 149 -29.62 5.48 -8.86
CA LEU A 149 -29.19 5.86 -10.18
C LEU A 149 -28.23 4.81 -10.73
N MET A 150 -28.48 4.37 -11.97
CA MET A 150 -27.50 3.60 -12.71
C MET A 150 -26.41 4.54 -13.22
N VAL A 151 -25.18 4.31 -12.79
CA VAL A 151 -24.01 5.08 -13.18
C VAL A 151 -23.27 4.28 -14.26
N PRO A 152 -23.12 4.84 -15.47
CA PRO A 152 -22.46 4.15 -16.55
C PRO A 152 -20.95 4.03 -16.28
N PRO A 153 -20.26 2.98 -16.79
CA PRO A 153 -18.84 2.77 -16.52
C PRO A 153 -17.90 3.88 -17.02
N ASP A 154 -18.34 4.73 -17.96
CA ASP A 154 -17.59 5.87 -18.46
C ASP A 154 -17.62 7.09 -17.54
N ALA A 155 -18.51 7.10 -16.53
CA ALA A 155 -18.55 8.14 -15.52
C ALA A 155 -17.37 8.05 -14.53
N SER A 156 -16.72 6.88 -14.44
CA SER A 156 -15.54 6.68 -13.61
C SER A 156 -14.25 6.91 -14.38
N THR A 157 -13.30 7.59 -13.75
CA THR A 157 -11.98 7.86 -14.33
C THR A 157 -10.91 7.33 -13.40
N GLY A 158 -10.00 6.50 -13.93
CA GLY A 158 -8.87 5.97 -13.14
C GLY A 158 -9.27 5.07 -11.96
N GLY A 159 -10.48 4.52 -11.96
CA GLY A 159 -11.00 3.76 -10.81
C GLY A 159 -11.47 4.65 -9.65
N SER A 160 -11.89 5.89 -9.94
CA SER A 160 -12.59 6.77 -9.01
C SER A 160 -13.86 7.33 -9.66
N LEU A 161 -14.93 7.48 -8.88
CA LEU A 161 -16.19 8.13 -9.28
C LEU A 161 -16.40 9.34 -8.39
N THR A 162 -16.50 10.52 -9.00
CA THR A 162 -16.84 11.75 -8.30
C THR A 162 -18.26 12.13 -8.65
N ILE A 163 -19.08 12.33 -7.62
CA ILE A 163 -20.46 12.77 -7.70
C ILE A 163 -20.52 14.20 -7.18
N ALA A 164 -20.87 15.17 -8.03
CA ALA A 164 -21.13 16.54 -7.59
C ALA A 164 -22.63 16.76 -7.40
N LEU A 165 -22.98 17.44 -6.32
CA LEU A 165 -24.31 17.91 -5.97
C LEU A 165 -24.28 19.43 -6.09
N GLN A 166 -25.04 19.98 -7.01
CA GLN A 166 -25.13 21.41 -7.27
C GLN A 166 -26.56 21.89 -6.99
N SER A 167 -26.70 22.84 -6.07
CA SER A 167 -27.99 23.32 -5.58
C SER A 167 -27.89 24.76 -5.08
N ALA A 168 -28.98 25.51 -5.17
CA ALA A 168 -29.05 26.83 -4.55
C ALA A 168 -29.13 26.70 -3.03
N THR A 169 -28.48 27.61 -2.29
CA THR A 169 -28.43 27.61 -0.83
C THR A 169 -29.40 28.60 -0.21
N VAL A 170 -29.83 28.31 1.02
CA VAL A 170 -30.64 29.18 1.88
C VAL A 170 -30.00 29.31 3.25
N THR A 171 -30.28 30.41 3.94
CA THR A 171 -30.03 30.56 5.37
C THR A 171 -31.32 30.30 6.14
N VAL A 172 -31.26 29.49 7.20
CA VAL A 172 -32.43 29.04 7.96
C VAL A 172 -32.40 29.63 9.36
N GLY A 173 -33.38 30.49 9.68
CA GLY A 173 -33.47 31.15 10.99
C GLY A 173 -32.23 32.00 11.30
N ASP A 174 -31.68 31.83 12.50
CA ASP A 174 -30.49 32.55 12.97
C ASP A 174 -29.17 31.87 12.56
N ASP A 175 -29.21 30.71 11.87
CA ASP A 175 -28.00 30.05 11.38
C ASP A 175 -27.47 30.78 10.13
N PRO A 176 -26.29 31.42 10.19
CA PRO A 176 -25.75 32.18 9.06
C PRO A 176 -25.19 31.27 7.96
N ARG A 177 -25.12 29.95 8.17
CA ARG A 177 -24.54 29.03 7.20
C ARG A 177 -25.47 28.87 6.00
N PRO A 178 -24.97 29.04 4.76
CA PRO A 178 -25.73 28.71 3.57
C PRO A 178 -25.84 27.18 3.46
N VAL A 179 -27.06 26.65 3.55
CA VAL A 179 -27.35 25.21 3.44
C VAL A 179 -28.24 24.94 2.23
N ALA A 180 -28.07 23.80 1.57
CA ALA A 180 -28.93 23.41 0.45
C ALA A 180 -29.59 22.05 0.64
N LEU A 181 -28.83 20.96 0.53
CA LEU A 181 -29.32 19.58 0.61
C LEU A 181 -28.85 18.95 1.92
N ARG A 182 -29.74 18.20 2.55
CA ARG A 182 -29.42 17.35 3.69
C ARG A 182 -29.05 15.95 3.21
N VAL A 183 -27.78 15.58 3.30
CA VAL A 183 -27.30 14.25 2.89
C VAL A 183 -27.15 13.37 4.14
N GLU A 184 -27.87 12.25 4.16
CA GLU A 184 -27.85 11.29 5.27
C GLU A 184 -26.97 10.08 4.95
N GLY A 185 -26.82 9.75 3.67
CA GLY A 185 -26.01 8.62 3.26
C GLY A 185 -25.77 8.57 1.75
N ALA A 186 -24.67 7.94 1.36
CA ALA A 186 -24.41 7.58 -0.03
C ALA A 186 -23.83 6.17 -0.07
N SER A 187 -24.24 5.37 -1.05
CA SER A 187 -23.63 4.06 -1.27
C SER A 187 -23.55 3.71 -2.74
N LEU A 188 -22.51 2.99 -3.11
CA LEU A 188 -22.27 2.54 -4.46
C LEU A 188 -22.24 1.02 -4.48
N LEU A 189 -23.14 0.41 -5.25
CA LEU A 189 -23.18 -1.03 -5.50
C LEU A 189 -22.61 -1.31 -6.89
N PHE A 190 -21.73 -2.30 -7.03
CA PHE A 190 -21.27 -2.75 -8.34
C PHE A 190 -22.01 -4.00 -8.81
N THR A 191 -22.32 -4.03 -10.09
CA THR A 191 -23.09 -5.08 -10.76
C THR A 191 -22.39 -5.53 -12.04
N GLY A 192 -22.54 -6.81 -12.38
CA GLY A 192 -22.21 -7.33 -13.71
C GLY A 192 -20.83 -7.99 -13.88
N SER A 193 -19.94 -7.98 -12.89
CA SER A 193 -18.70 -8.79 -12.94
C SER A 193 -18.48 -9.57 -11.64
N PRO A 194 -18.22 -10.88 -11.71
CA PRO A 194 -17.87 -11.67 -10.54
C PRO A 194 -16.46 -11.36 -10.02
N VAL A 195 -15.60 -10.71 -10.82
CA VAL A 195 -14.21 -10.43 -10.44
C VAL A 195 -13.98 -8.93 -10.38
N VAL A 196 -13.61 -8.47 -9.19
CA VAL A 196 -13.13 -7.10 -8.93
C VAL A 196 -11.61 -7.15 -8.85
N LEU A 197 -10.95 -6.47 -9.79
CA LEU A 197 -9.49 -6.34 -9.80
C LEU A 197 -9.06 -5.11 -9.02
N VAL A 198 -7.90 -5.20 -8.37
CA VAL A 198 -7.23 -4.07 -7.72
C VAL A 198 -6.87 -3.01 -8.76
N THR A 199 -7.11 -1.73 -8.46
CA THR A 199 -6.76 -0.63 -9.38
C THR A 199 -5.24 -0.61 -9.61
N PRO A 200 -4.77 -0.30 -10.83
CA PRO A 200 -3.35 -0.38 -11.16
C PRO A 200 -2.47 0.55 -10.30
N GLY A 201 -3.01 1.72 -9.93
CA GLY A 201 -2.34 2.65 -9.02
C GLY A 201 -2.13 2.06 -7.63
N LEU A 202 -3.15 1.39 -7.08
CA LEU A 202 -3.05 0.73 -5.78
C LEU A 202 -2.08 -0.46 -5.84
N ALA A 203 -2.14 -1.26 -6.90
CA ALA A 203 -1.22 -2.36 -7.12
C ALA A 203 0.24 -1.89 -7.17
N LEU A 204 0.51 -0.78 -7.88
CA LEU A 204 1.83 -0.17 -7.94
C LEU A 204 2.31 0.27 -6.54
N LEU A 205 1.46 0.95 -5.76
CA LEU A 205 1.81 1.38 -4.40
C LEU A 205 2.15 0.18 -3.49
N GLN A 206 1.38 -0.91 -3.56
CA GLN A 206 1.66 -2.12 -2.79
C GLN A 206 2.99 -2.77 -3.19
N VAL A 207 3.27 -2.86 -4.48
CA VAL A 207 4.56 -3.37 -4.99
C VAL A 207 5.72 -2.49 -4.49
N LEU A 208 5.55 -1.17 -4.50
CA LEU A 208 6.56 -0.24 -3.99
C LEU A 208 6.82 -0.43 -2.49
N VAL A 209 5.76 -0.57 -1.68
CA VAL A 209 5.86 -0.85 -0.24
C VAL A 209 6.62 -2.16 0.01
N LEU A 210 6.28 -3.24 -0.71
CA LEU A 210 6.99 -4.52 -0.61
C LEU A 210 8.45 -4.42 -1.06
N ALA A 211 8.72 -3.71 -2.15
CA ALA A 211 10.08 -3.49 -2.64
C ALA A 211 10.92 -2.70 -1.63
N MET A 212 10.38 -1.64 -1.04
CA MET A 212 11.04 -0.87 0.02
C MET A 212 11.33 -1.75 1.24
N GLY A 213 10.35 -2.54 1.71
CA GLY A 213 10.54 -3.52 2.78
C GLY A 213 11.65 -4.53 2.49
N ALA A 214 11.70 -5.07 1.27
CA ALA A 214 12.76 -5.98 0.83
C ALA A 214 14.13 -5.28 0.82
N THR A 215 14.23 -4.05 0.32
CA THR A 215 15.49 -3.30 0.31
C THR A 215 16.01 -3.01 1.71
N MET A 216 15.13 -2.65 2.66
CA MET A 216 15.48 -2.48 4.07
C MET A 216 15.98 -3.80 4.68
N ALA A 217 15.26 -4.90 4.45
CA ALA A 217 15.62 -6.22 4.97
C ALA A 217 17.00 -6.71 4.44
N LEU A 218 17.29 -6.47 3.16
CA LEU A 218 18.60 -6.74 2.55
C LEU A 218 19.70 -5.86 3.14
N ARG A 219 19.43 -4.58 3.38
CA ARG A 219 20.39 -3.62 3.95
C ARG A 219 20.75 -3.95 5.39
N LEU A 220 19.78 -4.42 6.16
CA LEU A 220 19.95 -4.93 7.52
C LEU A 220 20.59 -6.33 7.57
N ARG A 221 20.90 -6.94 6.41
CA ARG A 221 21.49 -8.28 6.30
C ARG A 221 20.70 -9.36 7.03
N LEU A 222 19.38 -9.24 7.03
CA LEU A 222 18.52 -10.25 7.64
C LEU A 222 18.73 -11.60 6.94
N PRO A 223 18.71 -12.73 7.68
CA PRO A 223 18.74 -14.04 7.05
C PRO A 223 17.52 -14.21 6.13
N THR A 224 17.63 -15.04 5.09
CA THR A 224 16.59 -15.18 4.06
C THR A 224 15.21 -15.47 4.64
N LEU A 225 15.12 -16.31 5.67
CA LEU A 225 13.86 -16.61 6.36
C LEU A 225 13.23 -15.36 7.00
N ALA A 226 14.03 -14.49 7.61
CA ALA A 226 13.53 -13.24 8.18
C ALA A 226 13.09 -12.24 7.10
N GLN A 227 13.76 -12.21 5.95
CA GLN A 227 13.33 -11.37 4.81
C GLN A 227 11.95 -11.81 4.30
N VAL A 228 11.75 -13.13 4.12
CA VAL A 228 10.45 -13.70 3.74
C VAL A 228 9.39 -13.36 4.78
N ALA A 229 9.68 -13.56 6.07
CA ALA A 229 8.75 -13.25 7.15
C ALA A 229 8.32 -11.78 7.15
N VAL A 230 9.27 -10.84 6.99
CA VAL A 230 8.97 -9.40 6.90
C VAL A 230 8.04 -9.09 5.73
N LEU A 231 8.31 -9.65 4.54
CA LEU A 231 7.47 -9.40 3.36
C LEU A 231 6.07 -10.01 3.49
N VAL A 232 5.97 -11.21 4.07
CA VAL A 232 4.67 -11.85 4.33
C VAL A 232 3.87 -11.04 5.36
N LEU A 233 4.50 -10.60 6.45
CA LEU A 233 3.84 -9.76 7.45
C LEU A 233 3.37 -8.42 6.85
N LEU A 234 4.19 -7.79 6.01
CA LEU A 234 3.83 -6.56 5.32
C LEU A 234 2.66 -6.78 4.36
N ALA A 235 2.67 -7.87 3.58
CA ALA A 235 1.56 -8.23 2.71
C ALA A 235 0.26 -8.50 3.49
N LEU A 236 0.34 -9.23 4.61
CA LEU A 236 -0.80 -9.47 5.48
C LEU A 236 -1.35 -8.18 6.10
N ALA A 237 -0.47 -7.25 6.52
CA ALA A 237 -0.88 -5.95 7.03
C ALA A 237 -1.59 -5.11 5.95
N LEU A 238 -1.09 -5.12 4.71
CA LEU A 238 -1.74 -4.47 3.58
C LEU A 238 -3.11 -5.09 3.28
N LEU A 239 -3.21 -6.42 3.27
CA LEU A 239 -4.45 -7.13 3.05
C LEU A 239 -5.48 -6.85 4.17
N ALA A 240 -5.04 -6.83 5.43
CA ALA A 240 -5.88 -6.48 6.57
C ALA A 240 -6.37 -5.03 6.48
N GLY A 241 -5.49 -4.07 6.16
CA GLY A 241 -5.87 -2.68 5.97
C GLY A 241 -6.95 -2.50 4.89
N ALA A 242 -6.79 -3.18 3.75
CA ALA A 242 -7.78 -3.18 2.68
C ALA A 242 -9.12 -3.83 3.09
N ALA A 243 -9.12 -4.73 4.07
CA ALA A 243 -10.30 -5.40 4.56
C ALA A 243 -11.14 -4.54 5.53
N PHE A 244 -10.51 -3.62 6.26
CA PHE A 244 -11.15 -2.77 7.29
C PHE A 244 -11.58 -1.40 6.76
N GLU A 245 -10.73 -0.66 6.02
CA GLU A 245 -10.98 0.74 5.65
C GLU A 245 -10.84 0.99 4.14
N ARG A 246 -11.71 0.35 3.35
CA ARG A 246 -11.66 0.40 1.87
C ARG A 246 -11.59 1.81 1.29
N LEU A 247 -12.40 2.73 1.81
CA LEU A 247 -12.51 4.10 1.30
C LEU A 247 -11.23 4.93 1.47
N LEU A 248 -10.48 4.65 2.52
CA LEU A 248 -9.31 5.46 2.91
C LEU A 248 -8.00 4.74 2.63
N PHE A 249 -8.07 3.45 2.31
CA PHE A 249 -6.92 2.58 2.14
C PHE A 249 -5.89 3.17 1.18
N GLY A 250 -6.28 3.63 -0.01
CA GLY A 250 -5.37 4.27 -0.96
C GLY A 250 -4.67 5.52 -0.41
N SER A 251 -5.40 6.36 0.33
CA SER A 251 -4.83 7.56 0.95
C SER A 251 -3.83 7.23 2.07
N HIS A 252 -4.14 6.23 2.90
CA HIS A 252 -3.24 5.74 3.94
C HIS A 252 -2.03 5.02 3.34
N LEU A 253 -2.23 4.26 2.26
CA LEU A 253 -1.18 3.55 1.56
C LEU A 253 -0.18 4.52 0.93
N LEU A 254 -0.64 5.64 0.36
CA LEU A 254 0.24 6.70 -0.12
C LEU A 254 1.12 7.26 1.00
N ARG A 255 0.51 7.61 2.15
CA ARG A 255 1.25 8.10 3.33
C ARG A 255 2.24 7.07 3.86
N LEU A 256 1.84 5.80 3.94
CA LEU A 256 2.70 4.69 4.34
C LEU A 256 3.87 4.52 3.38
N THR A 257 3.61 4.62 2.07
CA THR A 257 4.65 4.53 1.03
C THR A 257 5.66 5.66 1.17
N LEU A 258 5.20 6.89 1.42
CA LEU A 258 6.08 8.04 1.66
C LEU A 258 6.91 7.86 2.94
N ALA A 259 6.30 7.40 4.03
CA ALA A 259 7.00 7.12 5.29
C ALA A 259 8.05 6.02 5.10
N LEU A 260 7.72 4.93 4.42
CA LEU A 260 8.66 3.86 4.10
C LEU A 260 9.76 4.30 3.15
N ALA A 261 9.47 5.18 2.18
CA ALA A 261 10.48 5.74 1.30
C ALA A 261 11.52 6.53 2.12
N LEU A 262 11.07 7.39 3.02
CA LEU A 262 11.95 8.15 3.93
C LEU A 262 12.77 7.23 4.82
N LEU A 263 12.15 6.23 5.45
CA LEU A 263 12.85 5.24 6.27
C LEU A 263 13.86 4.42 5.47
N THR A 264 13.53 4.07 4.23
CA THR A 264 14.43 3.35 3.33
C THR A 264 15.64 4.22 2.99
N VAL A 265 15.43 5.48 2.61
CA VAL A 265 16.51 6.44 2.35
C VAL A 265 17.40 6.62 3.58
N LEU A 266 16.80 6.82 4.76
CA LEU A 266 17.53 6.94 6.02
C LEU A 266 18.37 5.68 6.30
N THR A 267 17.81 4.49 6.09
CA THR A 267 18.52 3.21 6.22
C THR A 267 19.69 3.12 5.24
N LEU A 268 19.51 3.58 4.00
CA LEU A 268 20.57 3.58 2.98
C LEU A 268 21.72 4.52 3.34
N VAL A 269 21.43 5.66 3.97
CA VAL A 269 22.43 6.65 4.42
C VAL A 269 23.17 6.17 5.68
N LEU A 270 22.42 5.69 6.69
CA LEU A 270 22.99 5.28 7.98
C LEU A 270 23.73 3.94 7.94
N CYS A 271 23.40 3.06 6.99
CA CYS A 271 24.08 1.78 6.79
C CYS A 271 24.90 1.78 5.48
N PRO A 272 26.04 2.51 5.45
CA PRO A 272 26.90 2.52 4.26
C PRO A 272 27.37 1.09 3.97
N ARG A 273 27.44 0.75 2.68
CA ARG A 273 27.98 -0.55 2.27
C ARG A 273 29.41 -0.60 2.79
N ARG A 274 29.71 -1.55 3.70
CA ARG A 274 31.10 -1.91 4.02
C ARG A 274 31.76 -2.31 2.71
N THR A 275 32.46 -1.38 2.08
CA THR A 275 33.23 -1.63 0.88
C THR A 275 34.23 -2.72 1.25
N ALA A 276 34.22 -3.83 0.52
CA ALA A 276 35.08 -4.98 0.77
C ALA A 276 36.58 -4.70 0.53
N SER A 277 36.97 -3.42 0.43
CA SER A 277 38.31 -2.93 0.11
C SER A 277 39.35 -3.16 1.21
N SER A 278 38.99 -3.70 2.39
CA SER A 278 39.94 -3.88 3.49
C SER A 278 40.67 -5.24 3.53
N VAL A 279 40.27 -6.25 2.73
CA VAL A 279 40.87 -7.60 2.85
C VAL A 279 42.06 -7.82 1.90
N ALA A 280 42.25 -6.99 0.87
CA ALA A 280 43.37 -7.14 -0.06
C ALA A 280 44.72 -6.60 0.46
N GLY A 281 44.75 -5.88 1.59
CA GLY A 281 45.95 -5.21 2.11
C GLY A 281 46.78 -5.98 3.15
N SER A 282 46.29 -7.13 3.65
CA SER A 282 46.96 -7.90 4.72
C SER A 282 47.56 -9.23 4.23
N ALA A 283 47.82 -9.36 2.94
CA ALA A 283 48.80 -10.31 2.45
C ALA A 283 50.16 -9.59 2.31
N ALA A 284 50.64 -9.01 3.42
CA ALA A 284 52.07 -8.79 3.55
C ALA A 284 52.72 -10.18 3.50
N PRO A 285 53.65 -10.44 2.57
CA PRO A 285 54.32 -11.72 2.49
C PRO A 285 55.14 -11.90 3.78
N ALA A 286 54.64 -12.71 4.71
CA ALA A 286 55.45 -13.35 5.75
C ALA A 286 56.35 -14.42 5.10
N ALA A 287 57.16 -13.99 4.13
CA ALA A 287 58.31 -14.70 3.65
C ALA A 287 59.51 -14.20 4.47
N ARG A 288 59.80 -14.91 5.58
CA ARG A 288 61.14 -15.15 6.18
C ARG A 288 61.09 -15.24 7.70
N ALA A 289 60.86 -16.46 8.20
CA ALA A 289 61.57 -17.10 9.32
C ALA A 289 60.88 -18.47 9.50
N MET A 290 61.37 -19.55 8.88
CA MET A 290 62.53 -20.34 9.31
C MET A 290 62.26 -21.00 10.67
N GLY A 291 62.14 -22.33 10.68
CA GLY A 291 62.15 -23.12 11.91
C GLY A 291 61.33 -24.40 11.82
N ASP A 292 62.00 -25.47 11.43
CA ASP A 292 61.62 -26.86 11.63
C ASP A 292 60.94 -27.13 12.98
N CYS A 293 59.89 -27.94 12.98
CA CYS A 293 59.57 -28.87 14.05
C CYS A 293 58.64 -29.95 13.50
N THR A 294 59.25 -30.87 12.75
CA THR A 294 58.79 -32.23 12.56
C THR A 294 58.88 -32.99 13.89
N ALA A 295 57.75 -33.27 14.54
CA ALA A 295 57.64 -34.44 15.44
C ALA A 295 56.17 -34.73 15.74
N GLY A 296 55.83 -36.01 15.75
CA GLY A 296 54.48 -36.49 15.61
C GLY A 296 53.55 -36.24 16.80
N ASN A 297 52.25 -36.42 16.55
CA ASN A 297 51.49 -37.25 17.45
C ASN A 297 50.37 -37.97 16.70
N ARG A 298 50.45 -39.30 16.70
CA ARG A 298 49.36 -40.20 16.31
C ARG A 298 48.49 -40.41 17.54
N GLY A 299 47.18 -40.37 17.34
CA GLY A 299 46.24 -41.06 18.23
C GLY A 299 45.39 -40.13 19.08
N ALA A 300 44.14 -39.96 18.66
CA ALA A 300 42.98 -40.17 19.52
C ALA A 300 41.72 -40.02 18.66
N ALA A 301 41.09 -41.16 18.36
CA ALA A 301 39.73 -41.21 17.85
C ALA A 301 38.77 -40.75 18.96
N GLY A 302 38.49 -39.44 18.99
CA GLY A 302 37.46 -38.85 19.85
C GLY A 302 36.14 -38.76 19.09
N ARG A 303 35.29 -39.78 19.23
CA ARG A 303 33.92 -39.81 18.73
C ARG A 303 33.08 -38.83 19.57
N VAL A 304 32.90 -37.60 19.10
CA VAL A 304 32.03 -36.60 19.75
C VAL A 304 30.57 -36.86 19.35
N THR A 305 29.87 -37.64 20.16
CA THR A 305 28.40 -37.74 20.13
C THR A 305 27.80 -36.52 20.81
N LEU A 306 27.27 -35.58 20.02
CA LEU A 306 26.40 -34.50 20.51
C LEU A 306 24.98 -35.06 20.70
N SER A 307 24.72 -35.64 21.87
CA SER A 307 23.36 -35.96 22.31
C SER A 307 22.74 -34.71 22.93
N ALA A 308 21.96 -33.97 22.14
CA ALA A 308 21.11 -32.89 22.65
C ALA A 308 19.87 -33.50 23.32
N VAL A 309 19.94 -33.69 24.64
CA VAL A 309 18.81 -34.07 25.49
C VAL A 309 17.93 -32.83 25.69
N TRP A 310 16.80 -32.78 25.00
CA TRP A 310 15.72 -31.83 25.29
C TRP A 310 15.01 -32.25 26.58
N ARG A 311 15.32 -31.55 27.67
CA ARG A 311 14.64 -31.72 28.96
C ARG A 311 13.32 -30.93 28.90
N VAL A 312 12.21 -31.62 28.64
CA VAL A 312 10.84 -31.08 28.76
C VAL A 312 10.58 -30.76 30.23
N ARG A 313 10.26 -29.50 30.54
CA ARG A 313 9.75 -29.07 31.84
C ARG A 313 8.23 -29.17 31.80
N PRO A 314 7.57 -30.05 32.58
CA PRO A 314 6.14 -29.96 32.81
C PRO A 314 5.88 -29.00 33.98
N GLY A 315 4.87 -28.14 33.85
CA GLY A 315 4.29 -27.43 34.99
C GLY A 315 4.13 -25.93 34.77
N ALA A 316 2.95 -25.52 34.30
CA ALA A 316 2.24 -24.32 34.73
C ALA A 316 0.83 -24.29 34.09
N GLU A 317 -0.13 -25.01 34.70
CA GLU A 317 -1.46 -24.42 34.94
C GLU A 317 -1.29 -23.48 36.16
N PRO A 318 -1.98 -22.33 36.30
CA PRO A 318 -3.44 -22.19 36.16
C PRO A 318 -3.92 -20.84 35.58
N GLY A 319 -5.22 -20.68 35.34
CA GLY A 319 -5.80 -19.35 35.21
C GLY A 319 -7.14 -19.27 34.47
N ALA A 320 -8.18 -19.85 35.05
CA ALA A 320 -9.56 -19.50 34.71
C ALA A 320 -9.82 -18.04 35.11
N THR A 321 -10.00 -17.15 34.13
CA THR A 321 -10.63 -15.85 34.33
C THR A 321 -11.94 -15.81 33.55
N GLY A 322 -13.03 -15.99 34.30
CA GLY A 322 -14.37 -15.67 33.84
C GLY A 322 -14.48 -14.16 33.58
N ALA A 323 -15.03 -13.82 32.41
CA ALA A 323 -15.57 -12.51 32.16
C ALA A 323 -17.10 -12.64 32.25
N ASP A 324 -17.57 -12.41 33.47
CA ASP A 324 -18.96 -12.18 33.83
C ASP A 324 -19.41 -10.86 33.18
N TYR A 325 -20.18 -10.94 32.11
CA TYR A 325 -20.70 -9.77 31.40
C TYR A 325 -21.90 -9.25 32.19
N GLN A 326 -21.62 -8.40 33.17
CA GLN A 326 -22.62 -7.71 33.97
C GLN A 326 -23.58 -6.92 33.08
N ARG A 327 -24.87 -7.24 33.24
CA ARG A 327 -26.03 -6.44 32.84
C ARG A 327 -25.88 -5.01 33.37
N ARG A 328 -25.93 -4.03 32.48
CA ARG A 328 -26.27 -2.64 32.86
C ARG A 328 -27.77 -2.57 33.16
N PRO A 329 -28.19 -2.00 34.30
CA PRO A 329 -29.58 -1.65 34.54
C PRO A 329 -29.95 -0.35 33.84
N ASP A 330 -31.12 -0.35 33.21
CA ASP A 330 -31.80 0.81 32.65
C ASP A 330 -32.16 1.82 33.76
N CYS A 331 -31.64 3.04 33.64
CA CYS A 331 -32.16 4.19 34.38
C CYS A 331 -33.28 4.86 33.56
N ASN A 332 -34.49 4.34 33.71
CA ASN A 332 -35.71 5.12 33.45
C ASN A 332 -35.89 6.13 34.60
N LYS A 333 -35.80 7.42 34.29
CA LYS A 333 -36.39 8.49 35.11
C LYS A 333 -37.61 9.03 34.37
N PRO A 334 -38.81 9.05 34.98
CA PRO A 334 -39.88 9.92 34.53
C PRO A 334 -39.58 11.37 34.93
N LEU A 335 -39.88 12.30 34.04
CA LEU A 335 -40.02 13.73 34.37
C LEU A 335 -41.51 13.98 34.61
N ASP A 336 -41.79 14.55 35.78
CA ASP A 336 -43.05 15.22 36.13
C ASP A 336 -43.24 16.50 35.29
#